data_AF-A0A2H1VB27-F1
#
_entry.id   AF-A0A2H1VB27-F1
#
_cell.length_a   1.000
_cell.length_b   1.000
_cell.length_c   1.000
_cell.angle_alpha   90.00
_cell.angle_beta   90.00
_cell.angle_gamma   90.00
#
_symmetry.space_group_name_H-M   'P 1'
#
loop_
_entity.id
_entity.type
_entity.pdbx_description
1 polymer ?
#
loop_
_entity_poly.entity_id
_entity_poly.type
_entity_poly.pdbx_seq_one_letter_code
_entity_poly.pdbx_strand_id
1 'polypeptide(L)'
;MALATVPKYRKPTKTNKHGSYPVLSSNEIISDHDNHLTIEIFGFVNVQTCKKLVDRALPAIYAINTNEVVCYAAEEHYISDDDSGAPAIRQGHLVAVTLGGVECEGDHVAIGIKMNCFCSWIAENLP
;
A
#
# COMPACT_ATOMS: atom_id res chain seq x y z
N MET A 1 -28.60 3.30 36.10
CA MET A 1 -27.58 3.65 35.09
C MET A 1 -26.99 2.36 34.57
N ALA A 2 -27.32 1.97 33.33
CA ALA A 2 -26.83 0.73 32.73
C ALA A 2 -25.57 1.06 31.90
N LEU A 3 -24.44 0.43 32.24
CA LEU A 3 -23.20 0.51 31.47
C LEU A 3 -23.35 -0.38 30.24
N ALA A 4 -23.41 0.22 29.06
CA ALA A 4 -23.38 -0.50 27.79
C ALA A 4 -21.99 -1.13 27.61
N THR A 5 -21.92 -2.46 27.60
CA THR A 5 -20.70 -3.19 27.22
C THR A 5 -20.63 -3.29 25.69
N VAL A 6 -19.53 -2.83 25.12
CA VAL A 6 -19.24 -2.89 23.68
C VAL A 6 -19.10 -4.36 23.25
N PRO A 7 -19.71 -4.82 22.15
CA PRO A 7 -19.54 -6.20 21.68
C PRO A 7 -18.08 -6.44 21.26
N LYS A 8 -17.47 -7.48 21.85
CA LYS A 8 -16.15 -8.01 21.48
C LYS A 8 -16.16 -8.34 19.98
N TYR A 9 -15.33 -7.64 19.19
CA TYR A 9 -15.22 -7.83 17.74
C TYR A 9 -15.05 -9.32 17.40
N ARG A 10 -16.03 -9.87 16.68
CA ARG A 10 -15.99 -11.23 16.16
C ARG A 10 -15.21 -11.19 14.84
N LYS A 11 -13.96 -11.67 14.85
CA LYS A 11 -13.12 -11.77 13.65
C LYS A 11 -13.84 -12.60 12.57
N PRO A 12 -14.06 -12.10 11.34
CA PRO A 12 -14.57 -12.93 10.26
C PRO A 12 -13.47 -13.87 9.75
N THR A 13 -13.68 -15.18 9.91
CA THR A 13 -12.81 -16.21 9.31
C THR A 13 -13.02 -16.24 7.80
N LYS A 14 -12.21 -15.51 7.03
CA LYS A 14 -12.18 -15.65 5.57
C LYS A 14 -11.26 -16.82 5.20
N THR A 15 -11.85 -17.91 4.73
CA THR A 15 -11.13 -18.97 4.01
C THR A 15 -11.05 -18.58 2.53
N ASN A 16 -9.85 -18.33 2.02
CA ASN A 16 -9.62 -18.26 0.57
C ASN A 16 -9.48 -19.70 0.05
N LYS A 17 -10.35 -20.10 -0.89
CA LYS A 17 -10.34 -21.44 -1.52
C LYS A 17 -9.30 -21.58 -2.63
N HIS A 18 -8.48 -20.58 -2.94
CA HIS A 18 -7.54 -20.59 -4.05
C HIS A 18 -6.16 -20.07 -3.62
N GLY A 19 -5.15 -20.93 -3.75
CA GLY A 19 -3.74 -20.53 -3.89
C GLY A 19 -3.06 -20.04 -2.62
N SER A 20 -2.24 -20.92 -2.04
CA SER A 20 -1.39 -20.78 -0.86
C SER A 20 -0.71 -19.41 -0.64
N TYR A 21 -1.21 -18.66 0.35
CA TYR A 21 -0.39 -17.83 1.23
C TYR A 21 -0.83 -18.08 2.67
N PRO A 22 0.08 -18.26 3.64
CA PRO A 22 -0.31 -18.41 5.03
C PRO A 22 -0.87 -17.08 5.53
N VAL A 23 -2.17 -17.03 5.83
CA VAL A 23 -2.75 -15.98 6.66
C VAL A 23 -2.31 -16.31 8.09
N LEU A 24 -1.32 -15.59 8.61
CA LEU A 24 -0.86 -15.75 9.99
C LEU A 24 -1.97 -15.32 10.94
N SER A 25 -2.71 -16.30 11.45
CA SER A 25 -3.61 -16.14 12.59
C SER A 25 -2.86 -16.59 13.83
N SER A 26 -2.26 -15.65 14.56
CA SER A 26 -1.63 -15.95 15.85
C SER A 26 -2.23 -15.06 16.93
N ASN A 27 -2.97 -15.68 17.86
CA ASN A 27 -3.08 -15.16 19.21
C ASN A 27 -1.79 -15.59 19.93
N GLU A 28 -0.76 -14.76 19.92
CA GLU A 28 0.42 -14.93 20.76
C GLU A 28 0.72 -13.60 21.45
N ILE A 29 1.19 -13.68 22.69
CA ILE A 29 1.49 -12.54 23.54
C ILE A 29 2.67 -11.81 22.90
N ILE A 30 2.38 -10.64 22.30
CA ILE A 30 3.31 -9.89 21.46
C ILE A 30 4.39 -9.25 22.34
N SER A 31 5.65 -9.67 22.13
CA SER A 31 6.82 -8.89 22.53
C SER A 31 6.97 -7.74 21.53
N ASP A 32 7.29 -6.54 22.00
CA ASP A 32 7.29 -5.25 21.28
C ASP A 32 8.32 -5.14 20.11
N HIS A 33 8.83 -6.28 19.62
CA HIS A 33 9.92 -6.39 18.65
C HIS A 33 9.65 -7.37 17.50
N ASP A 34 8.43 -7.87 17.35
CA ASP A 34 8.09 -8.74 16.23
C ASP A 34 7.82 -7.91 14.96
N ASN A 35 8.72 -8.00 13.99
CA ASN A 35 8.53 -7.45 12.65
C ASN A 35 7.42 -8.23 11.94
N HIS A 36 6.19 -7.75 12.04
CA HIS A 36 5.06 -8.32 11.33
C HIS A 36 5.03 -7.85 9.88
N LEU A 37 5.11 -8.79 8.94
CA LEU A 37 4.84 -8.51 7.54
C LEU A 37 3.34 -8.25 7.37
N THR A 38 2.95 -7.02 7.10
CA THR A 38 1.57 -6.65 6.78
C THR A 38 1.36 -6.73 5.26
N ILE A 39 0.24 -7.31 4.85
CA ILE A 39 -0.20 -7.35 3.45
C ILE A 39 -1.54 -6.64 3.38
N GLU A 40 -1.62 -5.60 2.57
CA GLU A 40 -2.81 -4.78 2.44
C GLU A 40 -3.38 -4.84 1.03
N ILE A 41 -4.70 -4.75 0.95
CA ILE A 41 -5.40 -4.65 -0.32
C ILE A 41 -5.43 -3.18 -0.72
N PHE A 42 -4.91 -2.88 -1.91
CA PHE A 42 -4.94 -1.54 -2.48
C PHE A 42 -5.78 -1.48 -3.75
N GLY A 43 -6.40 -0.33 -3.98
CA GLY A 43 -7.09 0.02 -5.21
C GLY A 43 -6.26 0.97 -6.06
N PHE A 44 -6.20 0.75 -7.38
CA PHE A 44 -5.56 1.71 -8.28
C PHE A 44 -6.38 2.99 -8.41
N VAL A 45 -5.68 4.12 -8.32
CA VAL A 45 -6.24 5.44 -8.53
C VAL A 45 -5.90 5.92 -9.94
N ASN A 46 -6.82 6.60 -10.59
CA ASN A 46 -6.56 7.21 -11.90
C ASN A 46 -5.38 8.20 -11.80
N VAL A 47 -4.38 8.04 -12.66
CA VAL A 47 -3.14 8.82 -12.60
C VAL A 47 -3.34 10.32 -12.80
N GLN A 48 -4.37 10.72 -13.56
CA GLN A 48 -4.70 12.14 -13.76
C GLN A 48 -5.32 12.76 -12.50
N THR A 49 -6.17 12.01 -11.80
CA THR A 49 -6.71 12.42 -10.50
C THR A 49 -5.60 12.50 -9.46
N CYS A 50 -4.74 11.48 -9.41
CA CYS A 50 -3.57 11.45 -8.55
C CYS A 50 -2.66 12.67 -8.78
N LYS A 51 -2.35 12.99 -10.03
CA LYS A 51 -1.54 14.17 -10.37
C LYS A 51 -2.13 15.45 -9.79
N LYS A 52 -3.44 15.65 -9.89
CA LYS A 52 -4.10 16.84 -9.32
C LYS A 52 -3.96 16.92 -7.79
N LEU A 53 -4.07 15.78 -7.10
CA LEU A 53 -3.86 15.71 -5.65
C LEU A 53 -2.42 16.05 -5.28
N VAL A 54 -1.47 15.46 -6.01
CA VAL A 54 -0.03 15.71 -5.80
C VAL A 54 0.33 17.17 -6.06
N ASP A 55 -0.12 17.74 -7.18
CA ASP A 55 0.13 19.15 -7.53
C ASP A 55 -0.46 20.13 -6.50
N ARG A 56 -1.53 19.72 -5.79
CA ARG A 56 -2.19 20.54 -4.75
C ARG A 56 -1.50 20.42 -3.40
N ALA A 57 -1.04 19.23 -3.06
CA ALA A 57 -0.50 18.91 -1.74
C ALA A 57 1.00 19.16 -1.63
N LEU A 58 1.76 18.94 -2.71
CA LEU A 58 3.20 19.09 -2.72
C LEU A 58 3.63 20.36 -3.48
N PRO A 59 4.75 20.98 -3.06
CA PRO A 59 5.36 22.08 -3.81
C PRO A 59 5.68 21.70 -5.27
N ALA A 60 5.67 22.68 -6.18
CA ALA A 60 5.90 22.47 -7.62
C ALA A 60 7.23 21.78 -8.00
N ILE A 61 8.19 21.70 -7.07
CA ILE A 61 9.44 20.93 -7.25
C ILE A 61 9.22 19.41 -7.23
N TYR A 62 8.10 18.94 -6.65
CA TYR A 62 7.71 17.54 -6.59
C TYR A 62 6.63 17.26 -7.65
N ALA A 63 7.03 17.30 -8.92
CA ALA A 63 6.17 16.95 -10.03
C ALA A 63 6.29 15.45 -10.35
N ILE A 64 5.16 14.75 -10.45
CA ILE A 64 5.15 13.35 -10.89
C ILE A 64 5.01 13.23 -12.41
N ASN A 65 5.83 12.35 -13.00
CA ASN A 65 5.67 11.94 -14.39
C ASN A 65 4.63 10.81 -14.48
N THR A 66 3.45 11.11 -15.01
CA THR A 66 2.32 10.16 -15.10
C THR A 66 2.64 8.88 -15.89
N ASN A 67 3.67 8.91 -16.74
CA ASN A 67 4.09 7.75 -17.51
C ASN A 67 4.92 6.78 -16.68
N GLU A 68 5.65 7.27 -15.68
CA GLU A 68 6.60 6.49 -14.86
C GLU A 68 6.02 6.07 -13.52
N VAL A 69 4.96 6.74 -13.05
CA VAL A 69 4.33 6.42 -11.76
C VAL A 69 2.99 5.73 -11.92
N VAL A 70 2.62 4.96 -10.92
CA VAL A 70 1.27 4.47 -10.67
C VAL A 70 0.82 4.96 -9.31
N CYS A 71 -0.48 5.20 -9.17
CA CYS A 71 -1.05 5.64 -7.92
C CYS A 71 -2.06 4.62 -7.40
N TYR A 72 -2.10 4.47 -6.08
CA TYR A 72 -2.97 3.53 -5.40
C TYR A 72 -3.37 4.07 -4.03
N ALA A 73 -4.42 3.53 -3.45
CA ALA A 73 -4.85 3.82 -2.10
C ALA A 73 -5.14 2.50 -1.38
N ALA A 74 -4.76 2.42 -0.10
CA ALA A 74 -5.12 1.32 0.78
C ALA A 74 -6.33 1.71 1.64
N GLU A 75 -7.13 0.71 2.03
CA GLU A 75 -8.32 0.94 2.87
C GLU A 75 -7.98 0.96 4.37
N GLU A 76 -6.93 0.24 4.78
CA GLU A 76 -6.61 -0.01 6.19
C GLU A 76 -5.58 0.97 6.75
N HIS A 77 -4.58 1.36 5.95
CA HIS A 77 -3.48 2.25 6.36
C HIS A 77 -3.25 3.39 5.38
N TYR A 78 -2.83 4.54 5.89
CA TYR A 78 -2.39 5.66 5.07
C TYR A 78 -0.91 5.51 4.75
N ILE A 79 -0.65 5.03 3.53
CA ILE A 79 0.71 4.90 2.99
C ILE A 79 1.40 6.26 3.02
N SER A 80 2.51 6.38 3.73
CA SER A 80 3.25 7.63 3.93
C SER A 80 4.68 7.50 3.40
N ASP A 81 5.51 8.51 3.65
CA ASP A 81 6.94 8.46 3.31
C ASP A 81 7.69 7.35 4.07
N ASP A 82 7.17 6.90 5.22
CA ASP A 82 7.74 5.79 5.99
C ASP A 82 7.57 4.44 5.27
N ASP A 83 6.64 4.35 4.31
CA ASP A 83 6.37 3.17 3.49
C ASP A 83 7.23 3.15 2.20
N SER A 84 8.20 4.07 2.07
CA SER A 84 9.13 4.13 0.95
C SER A 84 9.88 2.81 0.75
N GLY A 85 9.88 2.30 -0.48
CA GLY A 85 10.49 1.02 -0.81
C GLY A 85 9.56 -0.19 -0.66
N ALA A 86 8.35 -0.02 -0.12
CA ALA A 86 7.38 -1.11 -0.02
C ALA A 86 6.97 -1.62 -1.42
N PRO A 87 6.89 -2.95 -1.63
CA PRO A 87 6.47 -3.52 -2.91
C PRO A 87 4.94 -3.51 -3.04
N ALA A 88 4.45 -3.02 -4.17
CA ALA A 88 3.06 -3.19 -4.58
C ALA A 88 2.94 -4.39 -5.52
N ILE A 89 2.18 -5.41 -5.11
CA ILE A 89 2.01 -6.66 -5.85
C ILE A 89 0.58 -6.79 -6.35
N ARG A 90 0.41 -7.10 -7.64
CA ARG A 90 -0.90 -7.38 -8.24
C ARG A 90 -0.85 -8.72 -8.97
N GLN A 91 -1.76 -9.64 -8.63
CA GLN A 91 -1.86 -10.96 -9.28
C GLN A 91 -0.51 -11.72 -9.29
N GLY A 92 0.31 -11.57 -8.24
CA GLY A 92 1.63 -12.21 -8.13
C GLY A 92 2.77 -11.49 -8.86
N HIS A 93 2.52 -10.34 -9.49
CA HIS A 93 3.54 -9.53 -10.16
C HIS A 93 3.85 -8.27 -9.37
N LEU A 94 5.14 -7.95 -9.20
CA LEU A 94 5.59 -6.65 -8.71
C LEU A 94 5.23 -5.58 -9.74
N VAL A 95 4.28 -4.71 -9.40
CA VAL A 95 3.77 -3.68 -10.32
C VAL A 95 4.35 -2.30 -10.01
N ALA A 96 4.69 -2.05 -8.75
CA ALA A 96 5.34 -0.82 -8.34
C ALA A 96 6.16 -0.97 -7.06
N VAL A 97 7.03 0.00 -6.83
CA VAL A 97 7.69 0.24 -5.54
C VAL A 97 7.23 1.60 -5.03
N THR A 98 6.72 1.63 -3.80
CA THR A 98 6.21 2.84 -3.14
C THR A 98 7.32 3.88 -3.00
N LEU A 99 7.02 5.12 -3.41
CA LEU A 99 7.85 6.29 -3.15
C LEU A 99 7.42 7.03 -1.89
N GLY A 100 6.13 6.98 -1.58
CA GLY A 100 5.53 7.70 -0.47
C GLY A 100 4.03 7.88 -0.72
N GLY A 101 3.42 8.76 0.05
CA GLY A 101 2.02 9.10 -0.12
C GLY A 101 1.71 10.55 0.21
N VAL A 102 0.53 10.96 -0.23
CA VAL A 102 0.10 12.34 -0.22
C VAL A 102 -1.32 12.40 0.32
N GLU A 103 -1.48 13.18 1.39
CA GLU A 103 -2.77 13.51 1.98
C GLU A 103 -3.16 14.94 1.65
N CYS A 104 -4.41 15.15 1.21
CA CYS A 104 -4.92 16.48 0.90
C CYS A 104 -6.43 16.58 1.09
N GLU A 105 -6.88 17.37 2.07
CA GLU A 105 -8.32 17.56 2.40
C GLU A 105 -9.07 16.24 2.72
N GLY A 106 -8.37 15.27 3.31
CA GLY A 106 -8.93 13.96 3.65
C GLY A 106 -8.89 12.93 2.52
N ASP A 107 -8.47 13.32 1.30
CA ASP A 107 -8.11 12.39 0.24
C ASP A 107 -6.66 11.92 0.44
N HIS A 108 -6.42 10.62 0.33
CA HIS A 108 -5.09 10.03 0.44
C HIS A 108 -4.73 9.22 -0.80
N VAL A 109 -3.50 9.39 -1.29
CA VAL A 109 -2.98 8.61 -2.42
C VAL A 109 -1.51 8.26 -2.24
N ALA A 110 -1.18 7.00 -2.44
CA ALA A 110 0.19 6.53 -2.57
C ALA A 110 0.69 6.69 -4.00
N ILE A 111 1.97 6.99 -4.13
CA ILE A 111 2.66 7.10 -5.41
C ILE A 111 3.74 6.01 -5.42
N GLY A 112 3.77 5.21 -6.48
CA GLY A 112 4.81 4.21 -6.70
C GLY A 112 5.41 4.30 -8.09
N ILE A 113 6.69 3.97 -8.22
CA ILE A 113 7.37 3.84 -9.50
C ILE A 113 6.87 2.58 -10.20
N LYS A 114 6.44 2.69 -11.46
CA LYS A 114 6.04 1.54 -12.28
C LYS A 114 7.21 0.64 -12.55
N MET A 115 7.07 -0.64 -12.19
CA MET A 115 8.15 -1.61 -12.36
C MET A 115 8.43 -1.95 -13.83
N ASN A 116 7.42 -1.83 -14.70
CA ASN A 116 7.57 -2.12 -16.14
C ASN A 116 8.61 -1.23 -16.83
N CYS A 117 8.95 -0.06 -16.26
CA CYS A 117 9.97 0.82 -16.79
C CYS A 117 11.40 0.31 -16.53
N PHE A 118 11.58 -0.65 -15.61
CA PHE A 118 12.89 -1.09 -15.11
C PHE A 118 13.21 -2.54 -15.43
N CYS A 119 12.30 -3.30 -16.05
CA CYS A 119 12.50 -4.73 -16.29
C CYS A 119 13.82 -5.06 -17.01
N SER A 120 14.18 -4.33 -18.07
CA SER A 120 15.44 -4.54 -18.80
C SER A 120 16.66 -4.24 -17.94
N TRP A 121 16.67 -3.08 -17.26
CA TRP A 121 17.77 -2.69 -16.39
C TRP A 121 17.96 -3.68 -15.24
N ILE A 122 16.87 -4.13 -14.61
CA ILE A 122 16.92 -5.15 -13.56
C ILE A 122 17.51 -6.45 -14.12
N ALA A 123 17.02 -6.94 -15.26
CA ALA A 123 17.52 -8.18 -15.87
C ALA A 123 19.02 -8.12 -16.21
N GLU A 124 19.54 -6.95 -16.61
CA GLU A 124 20.97 -6.74 -16.91
C GLU A 124 21.84 -6.65 -15.65
N ASN A 125 21.26 -6.35 -14.48
CA ASN A 125 21.97 -6.13 -13.21
C ASN A 125 21.72 -7.23 -12.17
N LEU A 126 20.91 -8.25 -12.49
CA LEU A 126 20.77 -9.43 -11.66
C LEU A 126 21.94 -10.40 -11.93
N PRO A 127 22.55 -10.99 -10.87
CA PRO A 127 23.68 -11.92 -10.98
C PRO A 127 23.30 -13.27 -11.60
#